data_AF-A0A0S2K4L1-F1
#
_entry.id   AF-A0A0S2K4L1-F1
#
_cell.length_a   1.000
_cell.length_b   1.000
_cell.length_c   1.000
_cell.angle_alpha   90.00
_cell.angle_beta   90.00
_cell.angle_gamma   90.00
#
_symmetry.space_group_name_H-M   'P 1'
#
loop_
_entity.id
_entity.type
_entity.pdbx_description
1 polymer ?
#
loop_
_entity_poly.entity_id
_entity_poly.type
_entity_poly.pdbx_seq_one_letter_code
_entity_poly.pdbx_strand_id
1 'polypeptide(L)'
;MATLLNFVRMSGWQFQNANKAKLKEPVVLSAIMFLSYFFGSVIDYFVNLKEFISYFHPNSYYLLLDILTALLIYKVVNVSSRQGQLCKFYLLCGLLFNALLFLIIQIEIFLVYEGFKAYEPWWLWYVFSIGINSSDGMMVLVLILQKDFLKVYGLLNKTRCGLSK
;
A
#
# COMPACT_ATOMS: atom_id res chain seq x y z
N MET A 1 42.47 -6.47 28.60
CA MET A 1 41.78 -5.19 28.32
C MET A 1 41.44 -5.01 26.84
N ALA A 2 42.39 -5.15 25.91
CA ALA A 2 42.17 -4.89 24.48
C ALA A 2 41.14 -5.82 23.79
N THR A 3 41.05 -7.09 24.23
CA THR A 3 40.09 -8.08 23.69
C THR A 3 38.64 -7.77 24.04
N LEU A 4 38.39 -7.30 25.27
CA LEU A 4 37.07 -6.86 25.75
C LEU A 4 36.60 -5.59 25.04
N LEU A 5 37.50 -4.63 24.83
CA LEU A 5 37.20 -3.41 24.06
C LEU A 5 36.86 -3.72 22.60
N ASN A 6 37.57 -4.65 21.96
CA ASN A 6 37.25 -5.09 20.59
C ASN A 6 35.90 -5.82 20.52
N PHE A 7 35.55 -6.64 21.51
CA PHE A 7 34.26 -7.32 21.56
C PHE A 7 33.09 -6.34 21.70
N VAL A 8 33.19 -5.36 22.62
CA VAL A 8 32.16 -4.31 22.81
C VAL A 8 32.03 -3.44 21.56
N ARG A 9 33.14 -3.12 20.90
CA ARG A 9 33.11 -2.33 19.65
C ARG A 9 32.47 -3.11 18.50
N MET A 10 32.77 -4.40 18.36
CA MET A 10 32.15 -5.25 17.34
C MET A 10 30.66 -5.49 17.60
N SER A 11 30.25 -5.71 18.85
CA SER A 11 28.83 -5.90 19.18
C SER A 11 28.00 -4.64 18.92
N GLY A 12 28.54 -3.45 19.25
CA GLY A 12 27.90 -2.17 18.93
C GLY A 12 27.78 -1.94 17.42
N TRP A 13 28.83 -2.26 16.65
CA TRP A 13 28.81 -2.15 15.18
C TRP A 13 27.81 -3.12 14.53
N GLN A 14 27.75 -4.37 15.01
CA GLN A 14 26.79 -5.36 14.53
C GLN A 14 25.36 -4.96 14.88
N PHE A 15 25.12 -4.41 16.07
CA PHE A 15 23.81 -3.92 16.47
C PHE A 15 23.36 -2.71 15.63
N GLN A 16 24.25 -1.76 15.37
CA GLN A 16 23.97 -0.63 14.48
C GLN A 16 23.69 -1.08 13.03
N ASN A 17 24.46 -2.02 12.49
CA ASN A 17 24.23 -2.53 11.14
C ASN A 17 22.95 -3.37 11.04
N ALA A 18 22.61 -4.15 12.07
CA ALA A 18 21.36 -4.89 12.13
C ALA A 18 20.14 -3.95 12.18
N ASN A 19 20.22 -2.85 12.95
CA ASN A 19 19.16 -1.84 12.97
C ASN A 19 19.05 -1.08 11.64
N LYS A 20 20.18 -0.74 11.01
CA LYS A 20 20.18 -0.11 9.68
C LYS A 20 19.57 -1.04 8.62
N ALA A 21 19.87 -2.35 8.66
CA ALA A 21 19.28 -3.32 7.73
C ALA A 21 17.76 -3.46 7.93
N LYS A 22 17.28 -3.50 9.18
CA LYS A 22 15.84 -3.54 9.50
C LYS A 22 15.06 -2.33 9.01
N LEU A 23 15.66 -1.13 9.03
CA LEU A 23 15.01 0.10 8.61
C LEU A 23 15.06 0.35 7.10
N LYS A 24 15.98 -0.30 6.37
CA LYS A 24 16.12 -0.12 4.92
C LYS A 24 14.89 -0.59 4.14
N GLU A 25 14.33 -1.76 4.50
CA GLU A 25 13.21 -2.34 3.73
C GLU A 25 11.92 -1.51 3.84
N PRO A 26 11.45 -1.08 5.04
CA PRO A 26 10.28 -0.21 5.15
C PRO A 26 10.48 1.16 4.49
N VAL A 27 11.70 1.71 4.51
CA VAL A 27 12.01 2.98 3.85
C VAL A 27 11.88 2.83 2.33
N VAL A 28 12.40 1.76 1.74
CA VAL A 28 12.22 1.47 0.30
C VAL A 28 10.74 1.34 -0.06
N LEU A 29 9.96 0.62 0.76
CA LEU A 29 8.51 0.51 0.56
C LEU A 29 7.82 1.88 0.62
N SER A 30 8.15 2.71 1.62
CA SER A 30 7.58 4.05 1.75
C SER A 30 7.95 4.97 0.57
N ALA A 31 9.16 4.84 0.02
CA ALA A 31 9.59 5.60 -1.15
C ALA A 31 8.81 5.20 -2.40
N ILE A 32 8.56 3.89 -2.59
CA ILE A 32 7.75 3.40 -3.71
C ILE A 32 6.30 3.90 -3.59
N MET A 33 5.72 3.82 -2.39
CA MET A 33 4.36 4.35 -2.15
C MET A 33 4.31 5.86 -2.43
N PHE A 34 5.27 6.63 -1.91
CA PHE A 34 5.36 8.07 -2.15
C PHE A 34 5.45 8.41 -3.64
N LEU A 35 6.29 7.70 -4.39
CA LEU A 35 6.42 7.92 -5.83
C LEU A 35 5.12 7.62 -6.56
N SER A 36 4.40 6.56 -6.17
CA SER A 36 3.10 6.23 -6.78
C SER A 36 2.07 7.35 -6.60
N TYR A 37 1.90 7.85 -5.36
CA TYR A 37 1.00 8.98 -5.10
C TYR A 37 1.47 10.28 -5.76
N PHE A 38 2.78 10.52 -5.81
CA PHE A 38 3.34 11.68 -6.49
C PHE A 38 3.04 11.65 -7.99
N PHE A 39 3.26 10.52 -8.66
CA PHE A 39 2.90 10.37 -10.07
C PHE A 39 1.39 10.47 -10.29
N GLY A 40 0.58 9.90 -9.39
CA GLY A 40 -0.88 10.06 -9.43
C GLY A 40 -1.30 11.53 -9.38
N SER A 41 -0.72 12.33 -8.47
CA SER A 41 -1.00 13.77 -8.37
C SER A 41 -0.52 14.56 -9.59
N VAL A 42 0.65 14.22 -10.14
CA VAL A 42 1.16 14.87 -11.36
C VAL A 42 0.24 14.58 -12.55
N ILE A 43 -0.18 13.31 -12.72
CA ILE A 43 -1.11 12.91 -13.79
C ILE A 43 -2.43 13.65 -13.62
N ASP A 44 -3.00 13.67 -12.42
CA ASP A 44 -4.25 14.37 -12.12
C ASP A 44 -4.16 15.87 -12.47
N TYR A 45 -3.06 16.54 -12.08
CA TYR A 45 -2.82 17.94 -12.44
C TYR A 45 -2.79 18.17 -13.95
N PHE A 46 -2.07 17.34 -14.70
CA PHE A 46 -1.99 17.46 -16.17
C PHE A 46 -3.32 17.14 -16.88
N VAL A 47 -4.09 16.18 -16.36
CA VAL A 47 -5.41 15.81 -16.91
C VAL A 47 -6.42 16.92 -16.66
N ASN A 48 -6.45 17.49 -15.44
CA ASN A 48 -7.30 18.64 -15.11
C ASN A 48 -6.94 19.87 -15.95
N LEU A 49 -5.65 20.18 -16.14
CA LEU A 49 -5.20 21.33 -16.92
C LEU A 49 -5.67 21.31 -18.38
N LYS A 50 -5.82 20.11 -18.97
CA LYS A 50 -6.21 19.97 -20.36
C LYS A 50 -7.72 19.88 -20.57
N GLU A 51 -8.54 20.03 -19.52
CA GLU A 51 -9.99 19.77 -19.54
C GLU A 51 -10.34 18.41 -20.21
N PHE A 52 -9.39 17.46 -20.22
CA PHE A 52 -9.59 16.13 -20.82
C PHE A 52 -10.51 15.26 -19.97
N ILE A 53 -11.02 15.80 -18.86
CA ILE A 53 -12.08 15.21 -18.05
C ILE A 53 -13.36 15.28 -18.88
N SER A 54 -13.47 14.32 -19.79
CA SER A 54 -14.77 13.75 -20.07
C SER A 54 -15.33 13.32 -18.72
N TYR A 55 -16.52 13.82 -18.38
CA TYR A 55 -17.32 13.50 -17.19
C TYR A 55 -17.44 11.98 -16.95
N PHE A 56 -17.11 11.17 -17.97
CA PHE A 56 -17.23 9.73 -18.06
C PHE A 56 -16.05 8.90 -17.53
N HIS A 57 -14.88 9.49 -17.24
CA HIS A 57 -13.72 8.70 -16.81
C HIS A 57 -12.97 9.27 -15.61
N PRO A 58 -13.66 9.54 -14.48
CA PRO A 58 -12.96 9.95 -13.28
C PRO A 58 -12.17 8.74 -12.76
N ASN A 59 -10.87 8.93 -12.55
CA ASN A 59 -10.07 8.11 -11.65
C ASN A 59 -9.63 6.70 -12.11
N SER A 60 -9.85 6.32 -13.37
CA SER A 60 -9.38 5.02 -13.89
C SER A 60 -7.86 4.85 -13.86
N TYR A 61 -7.13 5.96 -13.97
CA TYR A 61 -5.68 5.96 -13.85
C TYR A 61 -5.20 5.62 -12.44
N TYR A 62 -5.98 5.93 -11.38
CA TYR A 62 -5.65 5.51 -10.02
C TYR A 62 -5.74 3.99 -9.85
N LEU A 63 -6.76 3.35 -10.44
CA LEU A 63 -6.85 1.88 -10.49
C LEU A 63 -5.60 1.27 -11.13
N LEU A 64 -5.20 1.80 -12.29
CA LEU A 64 -4.01 1.32 -12.98
C LEU A 64 -2.73 1.54 -12.16
N LEU A 65 -2.60 2.69 -11.51
CA LEU A 65 -1.47 3.01 -10.63
C LEU A 65 -1.43 2.07 -9.43
N ASP A 66 -2.55 1.79 -8.78
CA ASP A 66 -2.61 0.88 -7.63
C ASP A 66 -2.18 -0.55 -8.03
N ILE A 67 -2.68 -1.06 -9.15
CA ILE A 67 -2.28 -2.37 -9.68
C ILE A 67 -0.80 -2.38 -10.06
N LEU A 68 -0.32 -1.35 -10.75
CA LEU A 68 1.09 -1.24 -11.16
C LEU A 68 2.01 -1.20 -9.92
N THR A 69 1.61 -0.44 -8.90
CA THR A 69 2.37 -0.30 -7.65
C THR A 69 2.38 -1.61 -6.88
N ALA A 70 1.25 -2.30 -6.79
CA ALA A 70 1.16 -3.61 -6.18
C ALA A 70 2.06 -4.64 -6.89
N LEU A 71 2.06 -4.64 -8.23
CA LEU A 71 2.93 -5.50 -9.04
C LEU A 71 4.41 -5.16 -8.86
N LEU A 72 4.77 -3.88 -8.81
CA LEU A 72 6.14 -3.43 -8.54
C LEU A 72 6.60 -3.87 -7.15
N ILE A 73 5.79 -3.67 -6.11
CA ILE A 73 6.10 -4.12 -4.75
C ILE A 73 6.23 -5.63 -4.70
N TYR A 74 5.35 -6.36 -5.38
CA TYR A 74 5.39 -7.82 -5.41
C TYR A 74 6.69 -8.34 -6.05
N LYS A 75 7.06 -7.81 -7.23
CA LYS A 75 8.14 -8.30 -8.08
C LYS A 75 9.53 -7.76 -7.72
N VAL A 76 9.64 -6.48 -7.37
CA VAL A 76 10.93 -5.80 -7.18
C VAL A 76 11.38 -5.85 -5.72
N VAL A 77 10.44 -5.72 -4.77
CA VAL A 77 10.79 -5.60 -3.36
C VAL A 77 10.83 -6.98 -2.73
N ASN A 78 12.02 -7.58 -2.67
CA ASN A 78 12.22 -8.79 -1.90
C ASN A 78 12.55 -8.43 -0.44
N VAL A 79 11.79 -9.02 0.49
CA VAL A 79 11.86 -8.63 1.91
C VAL A 79 12.24 -9.82 2.77
N SER A 80 13.31 -9.65 3.54
CA SER A 80 13.88 -10.68 4.41
C SER A 80 13.48 -10.50 5.87
N SER A 81 13.26 -9.27 6.34
CA SER A 81 12.86 -9.02 7.73
C SER A 81 11.38 -9.31 7.94
N ARG A 82 11.06 -9.86 9.11
CA ARG A 82 9.67 -10.02 9.57
C ARG A 82 8.87 -8.70 9.53
N GLN A 83 9.51 -7.59 9.86
CA GLN A 83 8.88 -6.26 9.86
C GLN A 83 8.58 -5.77 8.44
N GLY A 84 9.51 -5.98 7.51
CA GLY A 84 9.28 -5.61 6.13
C GLY A 84 8.27 -6.53 5.43
N GLN A 85 8.17 -7.81 5.82
CA GLN A 85 7.16 -8.74 5.31
C GLN A 85 5.76 -8.32 5.75
N LEU A 86 5.63 -7.90 7.02
CA LEU A 86 4.42 -7.28 7.53
C LEU A 86 4.04 -6.05 6.71
N CYS A 87 4.95 -5.10 6.56
CA CYS A 87 4.69 -3.87 5.80
C CYS A 87 4.27 -4.19 4.36
N LYS A 88 5.03 -5.05 3.66
CA LYS A 88 4.71 -5.48 2.29
C LYS A 88 3.32 -6.09 2.20
N PHE A 89 2.92 -6.93 3.16
CA PHE A 89 1.60 -7.57 3.17
C PHE A 89 0.46 -6.55 3.31
N TYR A 90 0.54 -5.64 4.29
CA TYR A 90 -0.51 -4.62 4.48
C TYR A 90 -0.57 -3.64 3.31
N LEU A 91 0.58 -3.27 2.72
CA LEU A 91 0.61 -2.41 1.53
C LEU A 91 -0.05 -3.10 0.33
N LEU A 92 0.29 -4.36 0.06
CA LEU A 92 -0.35 -5.12 -1.03
C LEU A 92 -1.85 -5.28 -0.78
N CYS A 93 -2.26 -5.55 0.45
CA CYS A 93 -3.67 -5.71 0.79
C CYS A 93 -4.43 -4.38 0.62
N GLY A 94 -3.88 -3.26 1.10
CA GLY A 94 -4.45 -1.93 0.95
C GLY A 94 -4.56 -1.49 -0.51
N LEU A 95 -3.49 -1.69 -1.30
CA LEU A 95 -3.50 -1.37 -2.74
C LEU A 95 -4.52 -2.20 -3.52
N LEU A 96 -4.64 -3.50 -3.24
CA LEU A 96 -5.64 -4.35 -3.89
C LEU A 96 -7.06 -3.96 -3.47
N PHE A 97 -7.26 -3.62 -2.20
CA PHE A 97 -8.55 -3.12 -1.72
C PHE A 97 -8.94 -1.80 -2.38
N ASN A 98 -7.99 -0.87 -2.52
CA ASN A 98 -8.21 0.39 -3.24
C ASN A 98 -8.55 0.13 -4.71
N ALA A 99 -7.79 -0.73 -5.39
CA ALA A 99 -8.07 -1.09 -6.79
C ALA A 99 -9.46 -1.70 -6.97
N LEU A 100 -9.93 -2.53 -6.03
CA LEU A 100 -11.28 -3.08 -6.03
C LEU A 100 -12.35 -1.99 -5.86
N LEU A 101 -12.14 -1.05 -4.94
CA LEU A 101 -13.05 0.09 -4.74
C LEU A 101 -13.15 0.96 -6.00
N PHE A 102 -12.01 1.26 -6.65
CA PHE A 102 -12.01 1.97 -7.93
C PHE A 102 -12.74 1.19 -9.03
N LEU A 103 -12.56 -0.13 -9.09
CA LEU A 103 -13.23 -0.98 -10.06
C LEU A 103 -14.75 -0.91 -9.89
N ILE A 104 -15.25 -0.99 -8.66
CA ILE A 104 -16.69 -0.94 -8.37
C ILE A 104 -17.28 0.41 -8.82
N ILE A 105 -16.61 1.54 -8.50
CA ILE A 105 -17.05 2.87 -8.97
C ILE A 105 -17.00 2.96 -10.49
N GLN A 106 -15.99 2.38 -11.14
CA GLN A 106 -15.87 2.39 -12.60
C GLN A 106 -17.01 1.61 -13.27
N ILE A 107 -17.39 0.45 -12.72
CA ILE A 107 -18.56 -0.32 -13.16
C ILE A 107 -19.83 0.53 -12.97
N GLU A 108 -19.99 1.18 -11.83
CA GLU A 108 -21.17 1.98 -11.55
C GLU A 108 -21.34 3.14 -12.55
N ILE A 109 -20.26 3.87 -12.84
CA ILE A 109 -20.26 4.95 -13.83
C ILE A 109 -20.60 4.40 -15.22
N PHE A 110 -20.07 3.22 -15.56
CA PHE A 110 -20.39 2.55 -16.83
C PHE A 110 -21.87 2.19 -16.95
N LEU A 111 -22.50 1.68 -15.88
CA LEU A 111 -23.94 1.38 -15.89
C LEU A 111 -24.80 2.64 -16.05
N VAL A 112 -24.39 3.76 -15.45
CA VAL A 112 -25.09 5.04 -15.63
C VAL A 112 -24.95 5.55 -17.06
N TYR A 113 -23.76 5.41 -17.65
CA TYR A 113 -23.51 5.82 -19.02
C TYR A 113 -24.35 5.06 -20.05
N GLU A 114 -24.42 3.74 -19.91
CA GLU A 114 -25.22 2.87 -20.78
C GLU A 114 -26.74 3.03 -20.53
N GLY A 115 -27.16 3.93 -19.63
CA GLY A 115 -28.56 4.23 -19.38
C GLY A 115 -29.30 3.15 -18.58
N PHE A 116 -28.60 2.14 -18.07
CA PHE A 116 -29.18 1.11 -17.19
C PHE A 116 -29.55 1.66 -15.80
N LYS A 117 -28.99 2.81 -15.41
CA LYS A 117 -29.17 3.41 -14.08
C LYS A 117 -29.21 4.95 -14.16
N ALA A 118 -30.07 5.59 -13.38
CA ALA A 118 -30.10 7.04 -13.25
C ALA A 118 -28.91 7.57 -12.43
N TYR A 119 -28.43 8.77 -12.76
CA TYR A 119 -27.37 9.45 -12.00
C TYR A 119 -27.92 10.01 -10.70
N GLU A 120 -27.79 9.26 -9.61
CA GLU A 120 -28.18 9.67 -8.26
C GLU A 120 -27.03 9.46 -7.28
N PRO A 121 -26.87 10.34 -6.27
CA PRO A 121 -25.85 10.21 -5.25
C PRO A 121 -26.09 8.93 -4.43
N TRP A 122 -25.28 7.91 -4.69
CA TRP A 122 -25.40 6.58 -4.09
C TRP A 122 -24.52 6.41 -2.86
N TRP A 123 -24.98 5.61 -1.90
CA TRP A 123 -24.24 5.26 -0.67
C TRP A 123 -22.85 4.67 -0.97
N LEU A 124 -22.67 4.05 -2.13
CA LEU A 124 -21.42 3.45 -2.58
C LEU A 124 -20.30 4.50 -2.73
N TRP A 125 -20.61 5.72 -3.15
CA TRP A 125 -19.64 6.82 -3.21
C TRP A 125 -19.11 7.22 -1.83
N TYR A 126 -19.96 7.18 -0.81
CA TYR A 126 -19.54 7.42 0.58
C TYR A 126 -18.65 6.29 1.10
N VAL A 127 -19.04 5.04 0.83
CA VAL A 127 -18.23 3.86 1.19
C VAL A 127 -16.89 3.87 0.46
N PHE A 128 -16.88 4.26 -0.81
CA PHE A 128 -15.67 4.45 -1.59
C PHE A 128 -14.75 5.49 -0.95
N SER A 129 -15.26 6.69 -0.66
CA SER A 129 -14.46 7.77 -0.07
C SER A 129 -13.90 7.40 1.32
N ILE A 130 -14.72 6.81 2.18
CA ILE A 130 -14.28 6.35 3.51
C ILE A 130 -13.29 5.19 3.36
N GLY A 131 -13.55 4.26 2.45
CA GLY A 131 -12.76 3.06 2.22
C GLY A 131 -11.34 3.37 1.74
N ILE A 132 -11.19 4.22 0.72
CA ILE A 132 -9.88 4.66 0.20
C ILE A 132 -9.10 5.38 1.30
N ASN A 133 -9.69 6.39 1.95
CA ASN A 133 -9.00 7.15 3.00
C ASN A 133 -8.61 6.28 4.19
N SER A 134 -9.47 5.34 4.60
CA SER A 134 -9.17 4.42 5.69
C SER A 134 -8.04 3.45 5.32
N SER A 135 -8.04 2.94 4.09
CA SER A 135 -7.01 2.04 3.58
C SER A 135 -5.66 2.74 3.48
N ASP A 136 -5.62 3.95 2.92
CA ASP A 136 -4.43 4.78 2.82
C ASP A 136 -3.87 5.14 4.20
N GLY A 137 -4.74 5.53 5.12
CA GLY A 137 -4.38 5.77 6.52
C GLY A 137 -3.76 4.53 7.16
N MET A 138 -4.32 3.35 6.93
CA MET A 138 -3.77 2.08 7.42
C MET A 138 -2.39 1.77 6.83
N MET A 139 -2.20 1.98 5.51
CA MET A 139 -0.92 1.77 4.84
C MET A 139 0.19 2.67 5.40
N VAL A 140 -0.11 3.96 5.62
CA VAL A 140 0.83 4.91 6.24
C VAL A 140 1.13 4.53 7.69
N LEU A 141 0.11 4.19 8.48
CA LEU A 141 0.29 3.78 9.88
C LEU A 141 1.19 2.55 10.02
N VAL A 142 1.03 1.55 9.14
CA VAL A 142 1.87 0.34 9.17
C VAL A 142 3.33 0.66 8.84
N LEU A 143 3.58 1.58 7.90
CA LEU A 143 4.94 2.03 7.56
C LEU A 143 5.62 2.76 8.73
N ILE A 144 4.88 3.58 9.48
CA ILE A 144 5.40 4.33 10.63
C ILE A 144 5.65 3.41 11.82
N LEU A 145 4.65 2.61 12.20
CA LEU A 145 4.70 1.81 13.41
C LEU A 145 5.55 0.54 13.25
N GLN A 146 5.67 0.04 12.01
CA GLN A 146 6.37 -1.22 11.67
C GLN A 146 5.96 -2.39 12.56
N LYS A 147 4.72 -2.32 13.05
CA LYS A 147 4.11 -3.25 14.01
C LYS A 147 2.80 -3.74 13.43
N ASP A 148 2.47 -4.96 13.80
CA ASP A 148 1.26 -5.63 13.40
C ASP A 148 0.08 -5.10 14.23
N PHE A 149 -0.44 -3.92 13.85
CA PHE A 149 -1.46 -3.18 14.62
C PHE A 149 -2.75 -4.00 14.80
N LEU A 150 -3.18 -4.69 13.74
CA LEU A 150 -4.38 -5.52 13.75
C LEU A 150 -4.14 -6.98 14.20
N LYS A 151 -2.89 -7.39 14.50
CA LYS A 151 -2.50 -8.80 14.73
C LYS A 151 -2.92 -9.78 13.61
N VAL A 152 -3.35 -9.29 12.45
CA VAL A 152 -3.90 -10.10 11.34
C VAL A 152 -2.83 -11.03 10.78
N TYR A 153 -1.58 -10.57 10.66
CA TYR A 153 -0.49 -11.43 10.22
C TYR A 153 -0.15 -12.51 11.24
N GLY A 154 -0.22 -12.19 12.54
CA GLY A 154 -0.15 -13.19 13.61
C GLY A 154 -1.23 -14.28 13.50
N LEU A 155 -2.47 -13.90 13.15
CA LEU A 155 -3.58 -14.83 12.98
C LEU A 155 -3.41 -15.70 11.72
N LEU A 156 -3.01 -15.10 10.60
CA LEU A 156 -2.76 -15.80 9.33
C LEU A 156 -1.57 -16.78 9.40
N ASN A 157 -0.53 -16.45 10.16
CA ASN A 157 0.56 -17.40 10.40
C ASN A 157 0.13 -18.57 11.29
N LYS A 158 -0.79 -18.32 12.24
CA LYS A 158 -1.34 -19.37 13.11
C LYS A 158 -2.22 -20.34 12.31
N THR A 159 -3.02 -19.86 11.37
CA THR A 159 -3.80 -20.73 10.48
C THR A 159 -2.92 -21.51 9.49
N ARG A 160 -1.86 -20.89 8.94
CA ARG A 160 -0.88 -21.62 8.09
C ARG A 160 -0.13 -22.72 8.85
N CYS A 161 0.23 -22.50 10.11
CA CYS A 161 0.90 -23.51 10.93
C CYS A 161 -0.06 -24.62 11.41
N GLY A 162 -1.35 -24.30 11.57
CA GLY A 162 -2.40 -25.28 11.88
C GLY A 162 -2.82 -26.16 10.70
N LEU A 163 -2.61 -25.71 9.46
CA LEU A 163 -2.89 -26.47 8.22
C LEU A 163 -1.75 -27.40 7.79
N SER A 164 -0.64 -27.43 8.51
CA SER A 164 0.51 -28.32 8.27
C SER A 164 0.59 -29.47 9.30
N LYS A 165 -0.56 -29.86 9.87
CA LYS A 165 -0.70 -31.06 10.70
C LYS A 165 -1.76 -31.98 10.12
#